data_AF-A0A5B8JJL4-F1
#
_entry.id   AF-A0A5B8JJL4-F1
#
_cell.length_a   1.000
_cell.length_b   1.000
_cell.length_c   1.000
_cell.angle_alpha   90.00
_cell.angle_beta   90.00
_cell.angle_gamma   90.00
#
_symmetry.space_group_name_H-M   'P 1'
#
loop_
_entity.id
_entity.type
_entity.pdbx_description
1 polymer ?
#
loop_
_entity_poly.entity_id
_entity_poly.type
_entity_poly.pdbx_seq_one_letter_code
_entity_poly.pdbx_strand_id
1 'polypeptide(L)'
;MPGSASRPVGIPDHIPPGPLRAWLEWLAELRMRAGMPSLSEVARKASQRGDNFSTATVRRLLVGETTSYRAAQALAYAMADMDRRPVAGKPSDDWDAFDTKLNSLLSGVIENRTEGPIDREASPLESEHSVLLAATRLTDKENRKTALRTLFRRWPHSTKTRDALSRLTRDEQKEIRHAAAHGLALAWPGDVAARETLVNALRDDDQHVQIVAVWGLAKGWAGDLIARDALTALTLNESAQTRELAAEGLAGGWAGDPITRDALLPLTQDEVQTVRETAVEVLITYWPGDPVVRDALLTLLKSNDFSIREIATESLASGWPDDAIVKNSMSALLRDPAPVIRWAAERALSSGQNSPDSFRSARTEYILAEESEDPGVNDGDAHLIALRLPRDFSTEKPLPAVSALHRGIGLDSPITFISGTNGSGKSILLAALGLRLGCIDRKQKRRLTYLPPLALELASRLDLLWREQPAPEECSYISEDRINRHDLPIDPKRHRLALIDNWMPSLNPEMANRQMDALRRYTENGCQAVIIANPRNFNLTNERIIKFGDRRMRDTMQDLIAGRDI
;
A
#
# COMPACT_ATOMS: atom_id res chain seq x y z
N MET A 1 -9.27 -57.36 -19.88
CA MET A 1 -9.94 -56.66 -18.76
C MET A 1 -9.05 -55.52 -18.30
N PRO A 2 -9.52 -54.27 -18.19
CA PRO A 2 -8.70 -53.22 -17.61
C PRO A 2 -8.47 -53.58 -16.14
N GLY A 3 -7.20 -53.76 -15.76
CA GLY A 3 -6.81 -54.12 -14.40
C GLY A 3 -7.20 -53.01 -13.40
N SER A 4 -7.29 -53.37 -12.13
CA SER A 4 -7.73 -52.55 -10.98
C SER A 4 -6.98 -51.22 -10.70
N ALA A 5 -6.16 -50.75 -11.64
CA ALA A 5 -5.46 -49.48 -11.63
C ALA A 5 -6.30 -48.31 -12.18
N SER A 6 -7.43 -48.57 -12.85
CA SER A 6 -8.30 -47.55 -13.48
C SER A 6 -9.52 -47.13 -12.66
N ARG A 7 -9.65 -47.56 -11.40
CA ARG A 7 -10.70 -47.04 -10.51
C ARG A 7 -10.14 -45.88 -9.67
N PRO A 8 -10.84 -44.73 -9.60
CA PRO A 8 -10.47 -43.63 -8.71
C PRO A 8 -10.42 -44.13 -7.27
N VAL A 9 -9.45 -43.66 -6.49
CA VAL A 9 -9.42 -43.88 -5.05
C VAL A 9 -10.61 -43.11 -4.47
N GLY A 10 -11.62 -43.82 -4.01
CA GLY A 10 -12.77 -43.20 -3.34
C GLY A 10 -12.28 -42.63 -2.02
N ILE A 11 -12.23 -41.30 -1.92
CA ILE A 11 -11.90 -40.61 -0.67
C ILE A 11 -13.14 -40.73 0.22
N PRO A 12 -13.05 -41.35 1.40
CA PRO A 12 -14.20 -41.56 2.26
C PRO A 12 -14.88 -40.25 2.66
N ASP A 13 -16.22 -40.22 2.65
CA ASP A 13 -17.01 -39.00 2.89
C ASP A 13 -16.84 -38.41 4.30
N HIS A 14 -16.33 -39.21 5.25
CA HIS A 14 -16.03 -38.76 6.61
C HIS A 14 -14.74 -37.93 6.73
N ILE A 15 -13.92 -37.81 5.67
CA ILE A 15 -12.73 -36.94 5.66
C ILE A 15 -13.18 -35.52 5.31
N PRO A 16 -13.12 -34.54 6.24
CA PRO A 16 -13.62 -33.20 5.98
C PRO A 16 -12.76 -32.46 4.94
N PRO A 17 -13.31 -31.45 4.24
CA PRO A 17 -12.53 -30.59 3.35
C PRO A 17 -11.34 -29.95 4.09
N GLY A 18 -10.14 -30.09 3.54
CA GLY A 18 -8.91 -29.61 4.18
C GLY A 18 -7.63 -30.21 3.57
N PRO A 19 -6.44 -29.89 4.12
CA PRO A 19 -5.15 -30.27 3.54
C PRO A 19 -4.97 -31.79 3.35
N LEU A 20 -5.52 -32.60 4.27
CA LEU A 20 -5.50 -34.06 4.15
C LEU A 20 -6.36 -34.57 2.98
N ARG A 21 -7.55 -34.00 2.79
CA ARG A 21 -8.41 -34.33 1.64
C ARG A 21 -7.76 -33.90 0.34
N ALA A 22 -7.19 -32.69 0.29
CA ALA A 22 -6.45 -32.18 -0.86
C ALA A 22 -5.21 -33.02 -1.20
N TRP A 23 -4.48 -33.52 -0.20
CA TRP A 23 -3.35 -34.43 -0.37
C TRP A 23 -3.78 -35.81 -0.91
N LEU A 24 -4.91 -36.33 -0.43
CA LEU A 24 -5.51 -37.58 -0.95
C LEU A 24 -6.06 -37.41 -2.37
N GLU A 25 -6.65 -36.25 -2.69
CA GLU A 25 -7.08 -35.86 -4.04
C GLU A 25 -5.87 -35.76 -4.98
N TRP A 26 -4.79 -35.12 -4.54
CA TRP A 26 -3.52 -35.05 -5.26
C TRP A 26 -2.92 -36.44 -5.54
N LEU A 27 -2.92 -37.34 -4.55
CA LEU A 27 -2.48 -38.73 -4.71
C LEU A 27 -3.35 -39.52 -5.69
N ALA A 28 -4.67 -39.30 -5.67
CA ALA A 28 -5.61 -39.90 -6.61
C ALA A 28 -5.40 -39.38 -8.04
N GLU A 29 -5.09 -38.09 -8.18
CA GLU A 29 -4.81 -37.44 -9.46
C GLU A 29 -3.44 -37.84 -10.04
N LEU A 30 -2.42 -37.99 -9.19
CA LEU A 30 -1.08 -38.51 -9.53
C LEU A 30 -1.17 -39.93 -10.12
N ARG A 31 -2.14 -40.73 -9.68
CA ARG A 31 -2.40 -42.10 -10.15
C ARG A 31 -3.08 -42.15 -11.52
N MET A 32 -3.86 -41.13 -11.87
CA MET A 32 -4.59 -41.06 -13.15
C MET A 32 -3.72 -40.64 -14.33
N ARG A 33 -2.60 -39.94 -14.10
CA ARG A 33 -1.83 -39.24 -15.16
C ARG A 33 -0.73 -40.05 -15.87
N ALA A 34 -0.83 -41.39 -15.87
CA ALA A 34 -0.01 -42.32 -16.66
C ALA A 34 1.51 -42.30 -16.42
N GLY A 35 2.04 -43.35 -15.78
CA GLY A 35 3.49 -43.58 -15.65
C GLY A 35 3.97 -44.16 -14.32
N MET A 36 3.08 -44.46 -13.37
CA MET A 36 3.50 -45.10 -12.12
C MET A 36 4.02 -46.52 -12.37
N PRO A 37 5.11 -46.94 -11.71
CA PRO A 37 5.49 -48.34 -11.59
C PRO A 37 4.33 -49.15 -10.99
N SER A 38 4.24 -50.44 -11.32
CA SER A 38 3.20 -51.31 -10.76
C SER A 38 3.23 -51.29 -9.22
N LEU A 39 2.08 -51.50 -8.56
CA LEU A 39 2.02 -51.56 -7.09
C LEU A 39 2.99 -52.61 -6.50
N SER A 40 3.33 -53.64 -7.28
CA SER A 40 4.37 -54.63 -6.94
C SER A 40 5.77 -54.03 -6.93
N GLU A 41 6.07 -53.12 -7.84
CA GLU A 41 7.37 -52.45 -7.94
C GLU A 41 7.51 -51.38 -6.86
N VAL A 42 6.41 -50.68 -6.54
CA VAL A 42 6.34 -49.75 -5.40
C VAL A 42 6.52 -50.51 -4.07
N ALA A 43 5.86 -51.66 -3.91
CA ALA A 43 6.01 -52.52 -2.74
C ALA A 43 7.44 -53.07 -2.62
N ARG A 44 8.03 -53.53 -3.72
CA ARG A 44 9.41 -54.00 -3.76
C ARG A 44 10.38 -52.92 -3.28
N LYS A 45 10.24 -51.69 -3.78
CA LYS A 45 11.16 -50.58 -3.47
C LYS A 45 10.93 -49.99 -2.07
N ALA A 46 9.69 -49.98 -1.58
CA ALA A 46 9.38 -49.65 -0.19
C ALA A 46 9.93 -50.69 0.80
N SER A 47 9.88 -51.98 0.44
CA SER A 47 10.49 -53.07 1.23
C SER A 47 12.01 -53.00 1.30
N GLN A 48 12.66 -52.38 0.32
CA GLN A 48 14.11 -52.15 0.35
C GLN A 48 14.52 -51.07 1.37
N ARG A 49 13.57 -50.27 1.88
CA ARG A 49 13.82 -49.16 2.81
C ARG A 49 13.07 -49.27 4.14
N GLY A 50 12.36 -50.37 4.39
CA GLY A 50 11.51 -50.57 5.57
C GLY A 50 11.08 -52.02 5.74
N ASP A 51 10.00 -52.26 6.51
CA ASP A 51 9.45 -53.61 6.73
C ASP A 51 8.91 -54.24 5.42
N ASN A 52 8.60 -55.54 5.43
CA ASN A 52 8.13 -56.24 4.23
C ASN A 52 6.79 -55.66 3.71
N PHE A 53 6.81 -54.99 2.55
CA PHE A 53 5.61 -54.50 1.88
C PHE A 53 5.09 -55.53 0.89
N SER A 54 3.85 -55.96 1.10
CA SER A 54 3.06 -56.61 0.07
C SER A 54 2.33 -55.56 -0.78
N THR A 55 1.90 -55.93 -1.98
CA THR A 55 0.98 -55.11 -2.79
C THR A 55 -0.30 -54.75 -2.03
N ALA A 56 -0.78 -55.64 -1.17
CA ALA A 56 -1.93 -55.40 -0.29
C ALA A 56 -1.62 -54.41 0.84
N THR A 57 -0.37 -54.37 1.33
CA THR A 57 0.10 -53.38 2.32
C THR A 57 0.16 -51.99 1.69
N VAL A 58 0.77 -51.87 0.51
CA VAL A 58 0.81 -50.60 -0.25
C VAL A 58 -0.61 -50.12 -0.58
N ARG A 59 -1.51 -51.02 -0.96
CA ARG A 59 -2.91 -50.66 -1.24
C ARG A 59 -3.59 -50.08 0.00
N ARG A 60 -3.48 -50.73 1.16
CA ARG A 60 -4.06 -50.25 2.43
C ARG A 60 -3.49 -48.89 2.86
N LEU A 61 -2.16 -48.72 2.73
CA LEU A 61 -1.48 -47.45 3.01
C LEU A 61 -1.99 -46.29 2.14
N LEU A 62 -2.25 -46.54 0.84
CA LEU A 62 -2.73 -45.51 -0.09
C LEU A 62 -4.21 -45.11 0.11
N VAL A 63 -5.00 -45.94 0.79
CA VAL A 63 -6.39 -45.61 1.19
C VAL A 63 -6.49 -45.17 2.66
N GLY A 64 -5.35 -44.96 3.34
CA GLY A 64 -5.31 -44.44 4.71
C GLY A 64 -5.64 -45.46 5.80
N GLU A 65 -5.71 -46.75 5.47
CA GLU A 65 -5.92 -47.83 6.44
C GLU A 65 -4.58 -48.25 7.06
N THR A 66 -4.07 -47.52 8.06
CA THR A 66 -2.75 -47.85 8.65
C THR A 66 -2.53 -47.35 10.09
N THR A 67 -1.86 -48.21 10.89
CA THR A 67 -1.36 -47.97 12.24
C THR A 67 0.19 -47.97 12.35
N SER A 68 0.93 -48.05 11.23
CA SER A 68 2.41 -48.14 11.24
C SER A 68 3.08 -46.97 10.53
N TYR A 69 3.62 -46.06 11.33
CA TYR A 69 4.31 -44.85 10.88
C TYR A 69 5.55 -45.14 10.02
N ARG A 70 6.31 -46.19 10.37
CA ARG A 70 7.49 -46.65 9.63
C ARG A 70 7.15 -47.13 8.22
N ALA A 71 5.98 -47.75 8.06
CA ALA A 71 5.52 -48.23 6.75
C ALA A 71 5.02 -47.09 5.86
N ALA A 72 4.34 -46.10 6.43
CA ALA A 72 3.96 -44.90 5.69
C ALA A 72 5.19 -44.11 5.21
N GLN A 73 6.22 -44.01 6.06
CA GLN A 73 7.47 -43.34 5.75
C GLN A 73 8.26 -44.03 4.62
N ALA A 74 8.44 -45.35 4.68
CA ALA A 74 9.15 -46.09 3.64
C ALA A 74 8.40 -46.08 2.29
N LEU A 75 7.06 -46.01 2.29
CA LEU A 75 6.27 -45.81 1.08
C LEU A 75 6.48 -44.42 0.47
N ALA A 76 6.46 -43.37 1.29
CA ALA A 76 6.70 -42.00 0.83
C ALA A 76 8.11 -41.85 0.20
N TYR A 77 9.13 -42.43 0.85
CA TYR A 77 10.49 -42.47 0.31
C TYR A 77 10.59 -43.24 -1.01
N ALA A 78 9.93 -44.39 -1.12
CA ALA A 78 9.95 -45.19 -2.34
C ALA A 78 9.28 -44.47 -3.52
N MET A 79 8.18 -43.74 -3.26
CA MET A 79 7.48 -42.96 -4.28
C MET A 79 8.28 -41.74 -4.73
N ALA A 80 8.97 -41.05 -3.81
CA ALA A 80 9.86 -39.94 -4.14
C ALA A 80 11.10 -40.41 -4.94
N ASP A 81 11.70 -41.54 -4.55
CA ASP A 81 12.87 -42.12 -5.24
C ASP A 81 12.53 -42.70 -6.63
N MET A 82 11.25 -42.87 -6.94
CA MET A 82 10.76 -43.30 -8.25
C MET A 82 10.43 -42.14 -9.19
N ASP A 83 10.46 -40.89 -8.71
CA ASP A 83 10.29 -39.70 -9.53
C ASP A 83 11.55 -39.46 -10.39
N ARG A 84 11.40 -39.47 -11.72
CA ARG A 84 12.50 -39.39 -12.70
C ARG A 84 12.61 -38.02 -13.39
N ARG A 85 12.08 -36.96 -12.80
CA ARG A 85 12.29 -35.61 -13.33
C ARG A 85 13.76 -35.18 -13.16
N PRO A 86 14.43 -34.64 -14.19
CA PRO A 86 15.77 -34.10 -14.05
C PRO A 86 15.72 -32.79 -13.26
N VAL A 87 16.23 -32.81 -12.03
CA VAL A 87 16.49 -31.60 -11.24
C VAL A 87 17.81 -31.01 -11.73
N ALA A 88 17.75 -29.90 -12.46
CA ALA A 88 18.95 -29.10 -12.70
C ALA A 88 19.28 -28.33 -11.41
N GLY A 89 20.50 -28.53 -10.90
CA GLY A 89 20.95 -27.94 -9.64
C GLY A 89 20.56 -28.77 -8.41
N LYS A 90 21.31 -29.83 -8.12
CA LYS A 90 21.32 -30.46 -6.80
C LYS A 90 22.29 -29.69 -5.89
N PRO A 91 21.86 -29.17 -4.74
CA PRO A 91 22.74 -29.06 -3.58
C PRO A 91 22.61 -30.38 -2.81
N SER A 92 23.59 -31.28 -2.95
CA SER A 92 23.67 -32.51 -2.13
C SER A 92 23.77 -32.21 -0.63
N ASP A 93 24.28 -31.03 -0.29
CA ASP A 93 24.77 -30.73 1.05
C ASP A 93 23.63 -30.41 2.05
N ASP A 94 22.45 -30.02 1.56
CA ASP A 94 21.25 -29.79 2.40
C ASP A 94 20.60 -31.10 2.88
N TRP A 95 20.71 -32.17 2.09
CA TRP A 95 20.19 -33.49 2.44
C TRP A 95 21.08 -34.19 3.47
N ASP A 96 22.40 -34.02 3.39
CA ASP A 96 23.35 -34.54 4.38
C ASP A 96 23.20 -33.84 5.74
N ALA A 97 22.90 -32.53 5.73
CA ALA A 97 22.60 -31.77 6.94
C ALA A 97 21.24 -32.15 7.57
N PHE A 98 20.24 -32.43 6.73
CA PHE A 98 18.94 -32.99 7.15
C PHE A 98 19.10 -34.40 7.73
N ASP A 99 19.87 -35.27 7.07
CA ASP A 99 20.21 -36.63 7.51
C ASP A 99 20.97 -36.62 8.83
N THR A 100 21.97 -35.73 8.99
CA THR A 100 22.77 -35.63 10.23
C THR A 100 21.92 -35.16 11.41
N LYS A 101 21.02 -34.19 11.20
CA LYS A 101 20.13 -33.68 12.24
C LYS A 101 19.04 -34.67 12.62
N LEU A 102 18.47 -35.38 11.64
CA LEU A 102 17.46 -36.41 11.85
C LEU A 102 18.07 -37.63 12.58
N ASN A 103 19.27 -38.07 12.19
CA ASN A 103 19.99 -39.17 12.86
C ASN A 103 20.45 -38.81 14.28
N SER A 104 20.88 -37.56 14.52
CA SER A 104 21.22 -37.06 15.87
C SER A 104 19.98 -37.03 16.80
N LEU A 105 18.84 -36.56 16.30
CA LEU A 105 17.58 -36.53 17.04
C LEU A 105 17.05 -37.95 17.32
N LEU A 106 17.28 -38.90 16.42
CA LEU A 106 16.86 -40.29 16.59
C LEU A 106 17.80 -41.11 17.48
N SER A 107 19.10 -40.83 17.47
CA SER A 107 20.08 -41.51 18.35
C SER A 107 19.81 -41.18 19.83
N GLY A 108 19.47 -39.93 20.15
CA GLY A 108 19.03 -39.54 21.50
C GLY A 108 17.69 -40.13 21.93
N VAL A 109 16.85 -40.58 20.98
CA VAL A 109 15.59 -41.30 21.23
C VAL A 109 15.82 -42.81 21.37
N ILE A 110 16.91 -43.35 20.84
CA ILE A 110 17.28 -44.78 20.93
C ILE A 110 18.14 -45.06 22.19
N GLU A 111 19.03 -44.15 22.60
CA GLU A 111 19.85 -44.31 23.82
C GLU A 111 19.04 -44.11 25.11
N ASN A 112 17.98 -43.30 25.08
CA ASN A 112 17.05 -43.12 26.22
C ASN A 112 15.98 -44.22 26.32
N ARG A 113 16.04 -45.28 25.50
CA ARG A 113 15.01 -46.33 25.42
C ARG A 113 15.29 -47.60 26.22
N THR A 114 16.36 -47.69 27.00
CA THR A 114 16.67 -48.93 27.71
C THR A 114 16.11 -49.07 29.13
N GLU A 115 15.72 -48.02 29.86
CA GLU A 115 15.13 -48.23 31.20
C GLU A 115 14.08 -47.18 31.57
N GLY A 116 12.82 -47.60 31.78
CA GLY A 116 11.80 -46.81 32.48
C GLY A 116 10.43 -46.76 31.81
N PRO A 117 9.34 -46.67 32.60
CA PRO A 117 8.01 -47.12 32.21
C PRO A 117 7.31 -46.19 31.21
N ILE A 118 6.43 -46.81 30.43
CA ILE A 118 5.42 -46.24 29.54
C ILE A 118 4.94 -44.87 30.05
N ASP A 119 5.39 -43.77 29.45
CA ASP A 119 4.66 -42.50 29.52
C ASP A 119 5.06 -41.50 28.41
N ARG A 120 4.00 -40.92 27.83
CA ARG A 120 3.94 -39.78 26.88
C ARG A 120 4.21 -40.08 25.39
N GLU A 121 3.17 -40.60 24.74
CA GLU A 121 2.88 -40.27 23.34
C GLU A 121 3.05 -38.76 23.13
N ALA A 122 3.92 -38.35 22.22
CA ALA A 122 3.93 -36.96 21.75
C ALA A 122 2.52 -36.63 21.25
N SER A 123 1.90 -35.59 21.83
CA SER A 123 0.54 -35.20 21.50
C SER A 123 0.37 -35.10 19.97
N PRO A 124 -0.75 -35.54 19.37
CA PRO A 124 -1.00 -35.41 17.93
C PRO A 124 -0.75 -34.00 17.37
N LEU A 125 -0.84 -32.97 18.22
CA LEU A 125 -0.53 -31.58 17.88
C LEU A 125 0.97 -31.31 17.70
N GLU A 126 1.85 -31.98 18.44
CA GLU A 126 3.30 -31.82 18.34
C GLU A 126 3.87 -32.52 17.10
N SER A 127 3.28 -33.66 16.70
CA SER A 127 3.62 -34.34 15.45
C SER A 127 3.15 -33.55 14.23
N GLU A 128 1.94 -32.99 14.25
CA GLU A 128 1.45 -32.10 13.19
C GLU A 128 2.29 -30.82 13.06
N HIS A 129 2.60 -30.17 14.19
CA HIS A 129 3.46 -28.98 14.22
C HIS A 129 4.83 -29.26 13.60
N SER A 130 5.44 -30.39 13.94
CA SER A 130 6.75 -30.80 13.41
C SER A 130 6.72 -31.11 11.92
N VAL A 131 5.66 -31.77 11.42
CA VAL A 131 5.47 -32.03 9.98
C VAL A 131 5.32 -30.72 9.22
N LEU A 132 4.54 -29.77 9.73
CA LEU A 132 4.35 -28.47 9.07
C LEU A 132 5.65 -27.64 9.09
N LEU A 133 6.42 -27.67 10.18
CA LEU A 133 7.75 -27.06 10.23
C LEU A 133 8.70 -27.67 9.19
N ALA A 134 8.64 -28.98 8.95
CA ALA A 134 9.39 -29.62 7.86
C ALA A 134 8.88 -29.18 6.47
N ALA A 135 7.55 -29.09 6.30
CA ALA A 135 6.93 -28.68 5.05
C ALA A 135 7.33 -27.25 4.60
N THR A 136 7.68 -26.35 5.54
CA THR A 136 8.26 -25.03 5.21
C THR A 136 9.66 -25.07 4.58
N ARG A 137 10.28 -26.25 4.42
CA ARG A 137 11.58 -26.43 3.76
C ARG A 137 11.47 -27.10 2.39
N LEU A 138 10.25 -27.43 1.96
CA LEU A 138 10.04 -28.09 0.67
C LEU A 138 10.32 -27.14 -0.50
N THR A 139 10.71 -27.71 -1.63
CA THR A 139 11.01 -26.94 -2.86
C THR A 139 9.77 -26.30 -3.46
N ASP A 140 8.60 -26.92 -3.29
CA ASP A 140 7.33 -26.38 -3.79
C ASP A 140 6.83 -25.21 -2.93
N LYS A 141 6.59 -24.06 -3.59
CA LYS A 141 6.18 -22.83 -2.93
C LYS A 141 4.78 -22.89 -2.32
N GLU A 142 3.84 -23.60 -2.94
CA GLU A 142 2.46 -23.69 -2.43
C GLU A 142 2.41 -24.53 -1.15
N ASN A 143 3.24 -25.57 -1.07
CA ASN A 143 3.45 -26.34 0.15
C ASN A 143 4.06 -25.50 1.26
N ARG A 144 5.12 -24.73 0.97
CA ARG A 144 5.73 -23.82 1.97
C ARG A 144 4.73 -22.79 2.46
N LYS A 145 3.98 -22.17 1.55
CA LYS A 145 2.94 -21.18 1.84
C LYS A 145 1.82 -21.76 2.69
N THR A 146 1.28 -22.92 2.32
CA THR A 146 0.21 -23.60 3.08
C THR A 146 0.68 -24.03 4.47
N ALA A 147 1.92 -24.53 4.57
CA ALA A 147 2.52 -24.87 5.86
C ALA A 147 2.66 -23.63 6.74
N LEU A 148 3.19 -22.52 6.18
CA LEU A 148 3.34 -21.25 6.87
C LEU A 148 2.02 -20.71 7.42
N ARG A 149 0.98 -20.68 6.57
CA ARG A 149 -0.39 -20.30 6.93
C ARG A 149 -0.91 -21.09 8.12
N THR A 150 -0.74 -22.40 8.06
CA THR A 150 -1.26 -23.31 9.08
C THR A 150 -0.50 -23.16 10.39
N LEU A 151 0.83 -23.02 10.33
CA LEU A 151 1.69 -22.76 11.47
C LEU A 151 1.31 -21.46 12.18
N PHE A 152 1.15 -20.37 11.42
CA PHE A 152 0.77 -19.06 11.96
C PHE A 152 -0.63 -19.11 12.59
N ARG A 153 -1.61 -19.74 11.95
CA ARG A 153 -2.98 -19.82 12.46
C ARG A 153 -3.11 -20.66 13.73
N ARG A 154 -2.39 -21.78 13.82
CA ARG A 154 -2.55 -22.75 14.92
C ARG A 154 -1.55 -22.57 16.05
N TRP A 155 -0.34 -22.10 15.75
CA TRP A 155 0.75 -21.90 16.72
C TRP A 155 1.45 -20.55 16.52
N PRO A 156 0.71 -19.42 16.56
CA PRO A 156 1.28 -18.09 16.31
C PRO A 156 2.41 -17.74 17.27
N HIS A 157 2.30 -18.14 18.55
CA HIS A 157 3.25 -17.83 19.63
C HIS A 157 4.23 -18.98 19.95
N SER A 158 4.38 -19.98 19.07
CA SER A 158 5.43 -20.98 19.25
C SER A 158 6.78 -20.47 18.76
N THR A 159 7.83 -20.57 19.57
CA THR A 159 9.19 -20.18 19.19
C THR A 159 9.68 -20.90 17.93
N LYS A 160 9.34 -22.19 17.75
CA LYS A 160 9.64 -22.92 16.50
C LYS A 160 8.93 -22.31 15.29
N THR A 161 7.71 -21.81 15.46
CA THR A 161 6.97 -21.09 14.40
C THR A 161 7.61 -19.74 14.11
N ARG A 162 8.01 -18.98 15.14
CA ARG A 162 8.79 -17.73 14.98
C ARG A 162 10.08 -17.96 14.20
N ASP A 163 10.82 -19.02 14.53
CA ASP A 163 12.09 -19.32 13.87
C ASP A 163 11.87 -19.75 12.41
N ALA A 164 10.78 -20.48 12.14
CA ALA A 164 10.37 -20.80 10.77
C ALA A 164 9.98 -19.55 9.96
N LEU A 165 9.16 -18.65 10.55
CA LEU A 165 8.83 -17.36 9.96
C LEU A 165 10.11 -16.54 9.70
N SER A 166 11.02 -16.48 10.66
CA SER A 166 12.27 -15.70 10.56
C SER A 166 13.23 -16.21 9.48
N ARG A 167 13.17 -17.51 9.16
CA ARG A 167 13.89 -18.08 8.02
C ARG A 167 13.20 -17.75 6.70
N LEU A 168 11.87 -17.84 6.66
CA LEU A 168 11.06 -17.62 5.46
C LEU A 168 10.95 -16.16 5.03
N THR A 169 11.36 -15.19 5.86
CA THR A 169 11.58 -13.81 5.40
C THR A 169 12.73 -13.68 4.40
N ARG A 170 13.49 -14.75 4.14
CA ARG A 170 14.53 -14.83 3.09
C ARG A 170 14.18 -15.82 1.97
N ASP A 171 12.90 -16.20 1.87
CA ASP A 171 12.44 -17.10 0.82
C ASP A 171 12.57 -16.49 -0.59
N GLU A 172 12.80 -17.33 -1.59
CA GLU A 172 12.88 -16.90 -2.99
C GLU A 172 11.56 -16.28 -3.50
N GLN A 173 10.41 -16.68 -2.93
CA GLN A 173 9.10 -16.16 -3.31
C GLN A 173 8.70 -14.99 -2.42
N LYS A 174 8.47 -13.82 -3.04
CA LYS A 174 8.06 -12.60 -2.35
C LYS A 174 6.77 -12.76 -1.54
N GLU A 175 5.82 -13.58 -1.99
CA GLU A 175 4.56 -13.82 -1.28
C GLU A 175 4.79 -14.55 0.05
N ILE A 176 5.78 -15.44 0.09
CA ILE A 176 6.17 -16.16 1.31
C ILE A 176 6.93 -15.23 2.24
N ARG A 177 7.86 -14.40 1.72
CA ARG A 177 8.56 -13.38 2.52
C ARG A 177 7.59 -12.41 3.17
N HIS A 178 6.61 -11.91 2.40
CA HIS A 178 5.54 -11.04 2.88
C HIS A 178 4.73 -11.70 4.00
N ALA A 179 4.23 -12.92 3.77
CA ALA A 179 3.45 -13.65 4.77
C ALA A 179 4.27 -13.93 6.04
N ALA A 180 5.56 -14.22 5.90
CA ALA A 180 6.46 -14.47 7.01
C ALA A 180 6.72 -13.20 7.85
N ALA A 181 7.05 -12.08 7.20
CA ALA A 181 7.22 -10.79 7.86
C ALA A 181 5.92 -10.35 8.56
N HIS A 182 4.77 -10.55 7.91
CA HIS A 182 3.48 -10.20 8.47
C HIS A 182 3.14 -11.07 9.70
N GLY A 183 3.44 -12.37 9.64
CA GLY A 183 3.26 -13.27 10.78
C GLY A 183 4.13 -12.87 11.98
N LEU A 184 5.37 -12.45 11.75
CA LEU A 184 6.24 -11.92 12.80
C LEU A 184 5.68 -10.62 13.40
N ALA A 185 5.28 -9.68 12.56
CA ALA A 185 4.72 -8.40 12.99
C ALA A 185 3.46 -8.56 13.86
N LEU A 186 2.60 -9.52 13.53
CA LEU A 186 1.35 -9.75 14.26
C LEU A 186 1.52 -10.54 15.57
N ALA A 187 2.28 -11.64 15.54
CA ALA A 187 2.32 -12.57 16.67
C ALA A 187 3.46 -12.31 17.66
N TRP A 188 4.44 -11.47 17.31
CA TRP A 188 5.66 -11.29 18.09
C TRP A 188 6.04 -9.83 18.41
N PRO A 189 5.08 -8.92 18.72
CA PRO A 189 5.45 -7.59 19.19
C PRO A 189 6.30 -7.68 20.46
N GLY A 190 7.36 -6.88 20.54
CA GLY A 190 8.32 -6.89 21.66
C GLY A 190 9.39 -7.99 21.63
N ASP A 191 9.31 -8.98 20.74
CA ASP A 191 10.34 -10.04 20.63
C ASP A 191 11.59 -9.52 19.91
N VAL A 192 12.77 -9.75 20.49
CA VAL A 192 14.05 -9.23 19.96
C VAL A 192 14.41 -9.87 18.61
N ALA A 193 14.20 -11.17 18.43
CA ALA A 193 14.57 -11.88 17.20
C ALA A 193 13.61 -11.51 16.05
N ALA A 194 12.32 -11.35 16.34
CA ALA A 194 11.35 -10.86 15.38
C ALA A 194 11.66 -9.41 14.97
N ARG A 195 12.02 -8.53 15.91
CA ARG A 195 12.48 -7.16 15.62
C ARG A 195 13.64 -7.15 14.64
N GLU A 196 14.71 -7.90 14.94
CA GLU A 196 15.90 -7.96 14.10
C GLU A 196 15.59 -8.52 12.71
N THR A 197 14.68 -9.47 12.63
CA THR A 197 14.22 -10.00 11.34
C THR A 197 13.45 -8.95 10.54
N LEU A 198 12.54 -8.19 11.17
CA LEU A 198 11.80 -7.13 10.50
C LEU A 198 12.71 -5.96 10.11
N VAL A 199 13.69 -5.60 10.94
CA VAL A 199 14.73 -4.60 10.59
C VAL A 199 15.50 -5.03 9.35
N ASN A 200 15.83 -6.32 9.21
CA ASN A 200 16.43 -6.82 7.98
C ASN A 200 15.48 -6.75 6.77
N ALA A 201 14.19 -7.04 6.99
CA ALA A 201 13.16 -6.97 5.94
C ALA A 201 12.89 -5.54 5.43
N LEU A 202 13.36 -4.49 6.11
CA LEU A 202 13.37 -3.11 5.59
C LEU A 202 14.23 -2.95 4.33
N ARG A 203 15.16 -3.88 4.08
CA ARG A 203 16.06 -3.89 2.91
C ARG A 203 15.63 -4.89 1.83
N ASP A 204 14.42 -5.45 1.94
CA ASP A 204 13.88 -6.38 0.94
C ASP A 204 13.72 -5.68 -0.42
N ASP A 205 13.82 -6.44 -1.51
CA ASP A 205 13.63 -5.89 -2.86
C ASP A 205 12.14 -5.71 -3.20
N ASP A 206 11.23 -6.39 -2.51
CA ASP A 206 9.79 -6.22 -2.67
C ASP A 206 9.22 -5.17 -1.70
N GLN A 207 8.52 -4.19 -2.28
CA GLN A 207 7.93 -3.08 -1.55
C GLN A 207 6.87 -3.51 -0.52
N HIS A 208 6.11 -4.59 -0.75
CA HIS A 208 5.11 -5.03 0.22
C HIS A 208 5.76 -5.59 1.48
N VAL A 209 6.90 -6.27 1.34
CA VAL A 209 7.68 -6.75 2.48
C VAL A 209 8.20 -5.57 3.30
N GLN A 210 8.73 -4.53 2.64
CA GLN A 210 9.14 -3.30 3.32
C GLN A 210 7.98 -2.63 4.08
N ILE A 211 6.81 -2.49 3.44
CA ILE A 211 5.61 -1.90 4.06
C ILE A 211 5.21 -2.66 5.33
N VAL A 212 5.16 -3.99 5.26
CA VAL A 212 4.85 -4.85 6.42
C VAL A 212 5.90 -4.71 7.51
N ALA A 213 7.17 -4.66 7.16
CA ALA A 213 8.26 -4.50 8.11
C ALA A 213 8.19 -3.16 8.85
N VAL A 214 8.00 -2.04 8.13
CA VAL A 214 7.84 -0.72 8.76
C VAL A 214 6.63 -0.70 9.68
N TRP A 215 5.48 -1.22 9.23
CA TRP A 215 4.29 -1.30 10.07
C TRP A 215 4.49 -2.15 11.32
N GLY A 216 5.09 -3.33 11.14
CA GLY A 216 5.35 -4.26 12.23
C GLY A 216 6.24 -3.64 13.28
N LEU A 217 7.31 -2.97 12.87
CA LEU A 217 8.20 -2.23 13.77
C LEU A 217 7.47 -1.08 14.47
N ALA A 218 6.71 -0.26 13.74
CA ALA A 218 5.97 0.87 14.30
C ALA A 218 4.89 0.45 15.31
N LYS A 219 4.25 -0.70 15.12
CA LYS A 219 3.17 -1.21 16.00
C LYS A 219 3.68 -2.11 17.12
N GLY A 220 4.60 -3.01 16.82
CA GLY A 220 5.07 -4.04 17.74
C GLY A 220 6.26 -3.60 18.60
N TRP A 221 6.97 -2.54 18.22
CA TRP A 221 8.16 -2.04 18.90
C TRP A 221 8.16 -0.52 19.07
N ALA A 222 6.97 0.07 19.22
CA ALA A 222 6.84 1.47 19.62
C ALA A 222 7.66 1.74 20.90
N GLY A 223 8.52 2.75 20.86
CA GLY A 223 9.46 3.07 21.95
C GLY A 223 10.78 2.30 21.95
N ASP A 224 10.97 1.30 21.09
CA ASP A 224 12.27 0.61 20.92
C ASP A 224 13.23 1.48 20.10
N LEU A 225 14.44 1.72 20.63
CA LEU A 225 15.42 2.60 19.99
C LEU A 225 16.03 1.99 18.73
N ILE A 226 16.22 0.67 18.67
CA ILE A 226 16.80 0.00 17.50
C ILE A 226 15.81 0.03 16.34
N ALA A 227 14.53 -0.24 16.61
CA ALA A 227 13.49 -0.14 15.60
C ALA A 227 13.31 1.31 15.12
N ARG A 228 13.35 2.30 16.03
CA ARG A 228 13.33 3.72 15.66
C ARG A 228 14.48 4.06 14.73
N ASP A 229 15.71 3.79 15.15
CA ASP A 229 16.91 4.19 14.43
C ASP A 229 16.98 3.50 13.05
N ALA A 230 16.49 2.26 12.94
CA ALA A 230 16.34 1.58 11.66
C ALA A 230 15.35 2.28 10.72
N LEU A 231 14.21 2.76 11.22
CA LEU A 231 13.28 3.56 10.42
C LEU A 231 13.80 4.96 10.13
N THR A 232 14.52 5.58 11.06
CA THR A 232 15.21 6.87 10.85
C THR A 232 16.21 6.76 9.69
N ALA A 233 16.96 5.66 9.59
CA ALA A 233 17.87 5.47 8.46
C ALA A 233 17.15 5.45 7.10
N LEU A 234 15.88 5.02 7.05
CA LEU A 234 15.09 5.01 5.82
C LEU A 234 14.64 6.39 5.35
N THR A 235 14.69 7.43 6.20
CA THR A 235 14.40 8.80 5.76
C THR A 235 15.46 9.34 4.80
N LEU A 236 16.62 8.68 4.71
CA LEU A 236 17.71 9.01 3.79
C LEU A 236 17.77 8.08 2.57
N ASN A 237 16.76 7.24 2.36
CA ASN A 237 16.74 6.28 1.25
C ASN A 237 16.59 6.98 -0.10
N GLU A 238 17.19 6.43 -1.17
CA GLU A 238 17.07 6.96 -2.53
C GLU A 238 15.61 6.93 -3.05
N SER A 239 14.84 5.93 -2.64
CA SER A 239 13.42 5.80 -3.00
C SER A 239 12.54 6.74 -2.18
N ALA A 240 11.89 7.69 -2.85
CA ALA A 240 10.91 8.59 -2.24
C ALA A 240 9.77 7.82 -1.53
N GLN A 241 9.34 6.69 -2.09
CA GLN A 241 8.29 5.85 -1.49
C GLN A 241 8.75 5.24 -0.16
N THR A 242 10.03 4.90 -0.04
CA THR A 242 10.62 4.38 1.20
C THR A 242 10.79 5.49 2.24
N ARG A 243 11.19 6.70 1.82
CA ARG A 243 11.25 7.87 2.72
C ARG A 243 9.89 8.23 3.32
N GLU A 244 8.84 8.21 2.49
CA GLU A 244 7.45 8.43 2.95
C GLU A 244 7.00 7.37 3.94
N LEU A 245 7.24 6.10 3.61
CA LEU A 245 6.88 4.98 4.48
C LEU A 245 7.60 5.10 5.84
N ALA A 246 8.88 5.49 5.83
CA ALA A 246 9.66 5.75 7.03
C ALA A 246 9.03 6.87 7.86
N ALA A 247 8.63 7.98 7.23
CA ALA A 247 8.01 9.10 7.91
C ALA A 247 6.70 8.69 8.64
N GLU A 248 5.86 7.91 7.97
CA GLU A 248 4.62 7.38 8.56
C GLU A 248 4.87 6.37 9.69
N GLY A 249 5.86 5.49 9.53
CA GLY A 249 6.20 4.48 10.54
C GLY A 249 6.76 5.11 11.80
N LEU A 250 7.68 6.05 11.63
CA LEU A 250 8.25 6.85 12.71
C LEU A 250 7.15 7.59 13.49
N ALA A 251 6.25 8.27 12.79
CA ALA A 251 5.12 8.95 13.42
C ALA A 251 4.16 7.98 14.13
N GLY A 252 3.97 6.78 13.58
CA GLY A 252 3.07 5.77 14.12
C GLY A 252 3.56 5.09 15.40
N GLY A 253 4.87 4.95 15.59
CA GLY A 253 5.49 4.25 16.71
C GLY A 253 6.24 5.14 17.72
N TRP A 254 6.63 6.35 17.33
CA TRP A 254 7.45 7.28 18.13
C TRP A 254 6.94 8.72 18.04
N ALA A 255 5.61 8.89 17.96
CA ALA A 255 4.99 10.20 18.13
C ALA A 255 5.45 10.86 19.44
N GLY A 256 5.87 12.13 19.36
CA GLY A 256 6.39 12.87 20.51
C GLY A 256 7.88 12.65 20.81
N ASP A 257 8.57 11.70 20.16
CA ASP A 257 10.02 11.53 20.31
C ASP A 257 10.78 12.66 19.58
N PRO A 258 11.65 13.41 20.25
CA PRO A 258 12.42 14.48 19.61
C PRO A 258 13.34 13.98 18.49
N ILE A 259 13.92 12.79 18.61
CA ILE A 259 14.80 12.23 17.56
C ILE A 259 13.99 11.92 16.31
N THR A 260 12.80 11.35 16.48
CA THR A 260 11.86 11.18 15.37
C THR A 260 11.47 12.51 14.73
N ARG A 261 11.08 13.52 15.52
CA ARG A 261 10.77 14.86 15.00
C ARG A 261 11.93 15.40 14.16
N ASP A 262 13.14 15.36 14.71
CA ASP A 262 14.33 15.93 14.09
C ASP A 262 14.73 15.17 12.82
N ALA A 263 14.43 13.86 12.73
CA ALA A 263 14.60 13.07 11.51
C ALA A 263 13.57 13.38 10.42
N LEU A 264 12.37 13.84 10.79
CA LEU A 264 11.30 14.21 9.87
C LEU A 264 11.45 15.64 9.31
N LEU A 265 12.08 16.55 10.07
CA LEU A 265 12.25 17.95 9.65
C LEU A 265 12.97 18.11 8.30
N PRO A 266 14.08 17.41 7.99
CA PRO A 266 14.71 17.51 6.67
C PRO A 266 13.78 17.10 5.52
N LEU A 267 12.85 16.16 5.76
CA LEU A 267 11.92 15.68 4.74
C LEU A 267 10.91 16.75 4.31
N THR A 268 10.71 17.83 5.08
CA THR A 268 9.85 18.94 4.63
C THR A 268 10.45 19.74 3.49
N GLN A 269 11.74 19.55 3.19
CA GLN A 269 12.48 20.14 2.07
C GLN A 269 12.92 19.08 1.04
N ASP A 270 12.36 17.88 1.11
CA ASP A 270 12.67 16.80 0.17
C ASP A 270 12.43 17.21 -1.28
N GLU A 271 13.22 16.69 -2.22
CA GLU A 271 13.06 16.98 -3.65
C GLU A 271 11.69 16.52 -4.19
N VAL A 272 11.12 15.46 -3.62
CA VAL A 272 9.82 14.91 -4.03
C VAL A 272 8.70 15.53 -3.20
N GLN A 273 7.80 16.23 -3.89
CA GLN A 273 6.64 16.91 -3.28
C GLN A 273 5.87 16.02 -2.32
N THR A 274 5.62 14.77 -2.70
CA THR A 274 4.80 13.87 -1.91
C THR A 274 5.49 13.42 -0.62
N VAL A 275 6.82 13.43 -0.55
CA VAL A 275 7.57 13.20 0.70
C VAL A 275 7.41 14.42 1.62
N ARG A 276 7.53 15.64 1.06
CA ARG A 276 7.33 16.90 1.79
C ARG A 276 5.95 16.97 2.43
N GLU A 277 4.92 16.68 1.66
CA GLU A 277 3.53 16.69 2.14
C GLU A 277 3.32 15.68 3.28
N THR A 278 3.83 14.45 3.13
CA THR A 278 3.75 13.43 4.19
C THR A 278 4.48 13.89 5.45
N ALA A 279 5.72 14.39 5.33
CA ALA A 279 6.52 14.86 6.46
C ALA A 279 5.82 15.99 7.23
N VAL A 280 5.26 16.95 6.51
CA VAL A 280 4.54 18.07 7.11
C VAL A 280 3.23 17.61 7.76
N GLU A 281 2.46 16.73 7.11
CA GLU A 281 1.22 16.17 7.70
C GLU A 281 1.51 15.43 9.00
N VAL A 282 2.55 14.58 9.04
CA VAL A 282 2.89 13.85 10.29
C VAL A 282 3.39 14.80 11.36
N LEU A 283 4.21 15.80 11.01
CA LEU A 283 4.74 16.77 11.99
C LEU A 283 3.62 17.58 12.65
N ILE A 284 2.65 18.09 11.89
CA ILE A 284 1.50 18.83 12.44
C ILE A 284 0.59 17.92 13.27
N THR A 285 0.39 16.69 12.82
CA THR A 285 -0.52 15.74 13.48
C THR A 285 0.03 15.29 14.83
N TYR A 286 1.34 15.02 14.92
CA TYR A 286 1.95 14.35 16.07
C TYR A 286 2.82 15.27 16.95
N TRP A 287 3.18 16.46 16.47
CA TRP A 287 3.85 17.52 17.24
C TRP A 287 3.07 18.84 17.20
N PRO A 288 1.75 18.84 17.49
CA PRO A 288 0.98 20.07 17.52
C PRO A 288 1.54 21.00 18.61
N GLY A 289 1.85 22.25 18.26
CA GLY A 289 2.36 23.23 19.21
C GLY A 289 3.86 23.12 19.50
N ASP A 290 4.60 22.19 18.89
CA ASP A 290 6.06 22.12 19.07
C ASP A 290 6.74 23.34 18.40
N PRO A 291 7.47 24.17 19.17
CA PRO A 291 8.10 25.38 18.63
C PRO A 291 9.18 25.08 17.59
N VAL A 292 9.87 23.94 17.68
CA VAL A 292 10.89 23.53 16.69
C VAL A 292 10.22 23.26 15.34
N VAL A 293 9.08 22.57 15.34
CA VAL A 293 8.30 22.33 14.11
C VAL A 293 7.77 23.64 13.55
N ARG A 294 7.21 24.51 14.40
CA ARG A 294 6.76 25.84 14.00
C ARG A 294 7.88 26.64 13.34
N ASP A 295 9.05 26.71 13.97
CA ASP A 295 10.17 27.53 13.51
C ASP A 295 10.79 26.97 12.22
N ALA A 296 10.81 25.64 12.05
CA ALA A 296 11.18 25.01 10.80
C ALA A 296 10.21 25.39 9.67
N LEU A 297 8.89 25.28 9.88
CA LEU A 297 7.88 25.68 8.90
C LEU A 297 7.94 27.19 8.59
N LEU A 298 8.22 28.05 9.59
CA LEU A 298 8.45 29.49 9.38
C LEU A 298 9.65 29.76 8.47
N THR A 299 10.68 28.93 8.54
CA THR A 299 11.85 29.01 7.64
C THR A 299 11.45 28.64 6.21
N LEU A 300 10.57 27.65 6.03
CA LEU A 300 10.07 27.23 4.71
C LEU A 300 9.25 28.30 3.98
N LEU A 301 8.66 29.26 4.70
CA LEU A 301 7.98 30.41 4.10
C LEU A 301 8.90 31.28 3.23
N LYS A 302 10.22 31.14 3.36
CA LYS A 302 11.22 31.88 2.57
C LYS A 302 11.80 31.05 1.42
N SER A 303 11.26 29.85 1.17
CA SER A 303 11.73 28.99 0.09
C SER A 303 11.51 29.65 -1.28
N ASN A 304 12.45 29.45 -2.20
CA ASN A 304 12.26 29.86 -3.60
C ASN A 304 11.20 28.99 -4.30
N ASP A 305 11.01 27.75 -3.83
CA ASP A 305 9.99 26.83 -4.33
C ASP A 305 8.61 27.22 -3.77
N PHE A 306 7.69 27.59 -4.66
CA PHE A 306 6.34 28.00 -4.30
C PHE A 306 5.56 26.87 -3.60
N SER A 307 5.75 25.61 -4.00
CA SER A 307 5.04 24.46 -3.41
C SER A 307 5.46 24.25 -1.96
N ILE A 308 6.73 24.51 -1.64
CA ILE A 308 7.23 24.48 -0.25
C ILE A 308 6.60 25.61 0.57
N ARG A 309 6.55 26.82 0.02
CA ARG A 309 5.92 27.97 0.70
C ARG A 309 4.41 27.74 0.91
N GLU A 310 3.71 27.19 -0.08
CA GLU A 310 2.28 26.84 -0.01
C GLU A 310 2.02 25.89 1.16
N ILE A 311 2.68 24.73 1.16
CA ILE A 311 2.54 23.72 2.22
C ILE A 311 2.84 24.33 3.60
N ALA A 312 3.93 25.08 3.73
CA ALA A 312 4.30 25.71 5.00
C ALA A 312 3.26 26.74 5.48
N THR A 313 2.70 27.53 4.56
CA THR A 313 1.66 28.53 4.86
C THR A 313 0.40 27.87 5.38
N GLU A 314 -0.11 26.85 4.68
CA GLU A 314 -1.31 26.12 5.08
C GLU A 314 -1.12 25.40 6.43
N SER A 315 0.09 24.86 6.62
CA SER A 315 0.47 24.12 7.82
C SER A 315 0.56 24.99 9.05
N LEU A 316 1.21 26.15 8.93
CA LEU A 316 1.27 27.13 10.00
C LEU A 316 -0.12 27.70 10.32
N ALA A 317 -0.92 27.98 9.30
CA ALA A 317 -2.28 28.48 9.47
C ALA A 317 -3.20 27.49 10.21
N SER A 318 -3.03 26.19 9.97
CA SER A 318 -3.82 25.13 10.60
C SER A 318 -3.29 24.69 11.96
N GLY A 319 -1.97 24.55 12.13
CA GLY A 319 -1.34 24.09 13.36
C GLY A 319 -1.15 25.15 14.44
N TRP A 320 -1.00 26.43 14.06
CA TRP A 320 -0.74 27.55 14.97
C TRP A 320 -1.62 28.76 14.66
N PRO A 321 -2.96 28.60 14.65
CA PRO A 321 -3.88 29.65 14.24
C PRO A 321 -3.83 30.90 15.14
N ASP A 322 -3.40 30.76 16.40
CA ASP A 322 -3.34 31.85 17.38
C ASP A 322 -1.93 32.33 17.73
N ASP A 323 -0.90 31.75 17.11
CA ASP A 323 0.48 32.15 17.37
C ASP A 323 0.80 33.51 16.73
N ALA A 324 1.27 34.45 17.54
CA ALA A 324 1.56 35.81 17.10
C ALA A 324 2.71 35.88 16.08
N ILE A 325 3.72 35.01 16.21
CA ILE A 325 4.86 34.94 15.27
C ILE A 325 4.36 34.44 13.91
N VAL A 326 3.48 33.44 13.94
CA VAL A 326 2.82 32.94 12.72
C VAL A 326 1.98 34.02 12.07
N LYS A 327 1.08 34.69 12.82
CA LYS A 327 0.26 35.80 12.29
C LYS A 327 1.13 36.91 11.67
N ASN A 328 2.20 37.33 12.35
CA ASN A 328 3.12 38.33 11.80
C ASN A 328 3.78 37.88 10.49
N SER A 329 4.17 36.61 10.41
CA SER A 329 4.78 36.05 9.19
C SER A 329 3.77 35.95 8.05
N MET A 330 2.50 35.63 8.35
CA MET A 330 1.41 35.62 7.36
C MET A 330 1.17 37.02 6.75
N SER A 331 1.34 38.10 7.53
CA SER A 331 1.19 39.46 7.00
C SER A 331 2.19 39.79 5.88
N ALA A 332 3.40 39.23 5.94
CA ALA A 332 4.38 39.37 4.86
C ALA A 332 3.97 38.61 3.59
N LEU A 333 3.32 37.46 3.76
CA LEU A 333 2.85 36.61 2.65
C LEU A 333 1.65 37.17 1.89
N LEU A 334 0.99 38.22 2.40
CA LEU A 334 -0.01 38.98 1.63
C LEU A 334 0.56 39.60 0.35
N ARG A 335 1.89 39.69 0.24
CA ARG A 335 2.62 40.18 -0.94
C ARG A 335 3.42 39.08 -1.64
N ASP A 336 3.23 37.81 -1.29
CA ASP A 336 3.89 36.69 -1.97
C ASP A 336 3.55 36.71 -3.46
N PRO A 337 4.48 36.40 -4.39
CA PRO A 337 4.17 36.35 -5.83
C PRO A 337 3.08 35.34 -6.18
N ALA A 338 2.93 34.25 -5.43
CA ALA A 338 1.94 33.22 -5.69
C ALA A 338 0.56 33.58 -5.12
N PRO A 339 -0.50 33.66 -5.96
CA PRO A 339 -1.87 33.91 -5.54
C PRO A 339 -2.39 33.01 -4.41
N VAL A 340 -2.07 31.71 -4.46
CA VAL A 340 -2.53 30.71 -3.49
C VAL A 340 -1.97 30.97 -2.09
N ILE A 341 -0.71 31.44 -2.01
CA ILE A 341 -0.05 31.77 -0.75
C ILE A 341 -0.65 33.04 -0.15
N ARG A 342 -0.87 34.08 -0.96
CA ARG A 342 -1.54 35.32 -0.52
C ARG A 342 -2.90 34.99 0.10
N TRP A 343 -3.67 34.15 -0.58
CA TRP A 343 -5.00 33.75 -0.13
C TRP A 343 -4.99 32.90 1.14
N ALA A 344 -4.03 31.97 1.28
CA ALA A 344 -3.84 31.19 2.50
C ALA A 344 -3.46 32.10 3.69
N ALA A 345 -2.60 33.08 3.46
CA ALA A 345 -2.18 34.06 4.45
C ALA A 345 -3.33 34.99 4.90
N GLU A 346 -4.13 35.51 3.97
CA GLU A 346 -5.35 36.29 4.29
C GLU A 346 -6.30 35.51 5.19
N ARG A 347 -6.47 34.20 4.94
CA ARG A 347 -7.32 33.34 5.77
C ARG A 347 -6.74 33.12 7.15
N ALA A 348 -5.43 32.90 7.25
CA ALA A 348 -4.76 32.76 8.54
C ALA A 348 -4.98 34.02 9.42
N LEU A 349 -4.97 35.20 8.80
CA LEU A 349 -5.15 36.49 9.48
C LEU A 349 -6.61 36.82 9.79
N SER A 350 -7.54 36.49 8.89
CA SER A 350 -8.98 36.75 9.08
C SER A 350 -9.65 35.86 10.13
N SER A 351 -8.93 34.86 10.66
CA SER A 351 -9.37 34.03 11.80
C SER A 351 -9.72 34.84 13.06
N GLY A 352 -9.32 36.12 13.16
CA GLY A 352 -9.72 37.05 14.24
C GLY A 352 -10.87 38.01 13.91
N GLN A 353 -11.33 38.10 12.66
CA GLN A 353 -12.35 39.05 12.21
C GLN A 353 -13.25 38.37 11.16
N ASN A 354 -14.35 37.76 11.61
CA ASN A 354 -15.43 37.35 10.71
C ASN A 354 -16.09 38.60 10.11
N SER A 355 -15.59 39.08 8.96
CA SER A 355 -16.31 40.08 8.18
C SER A 355 -16.18 39.83 6.67
N PRO A 356 -17.30 39.58 5.95
CA PRO A 356 -17.34 39.41 4.49
C PRO A 356 -16.83 40.61 3.69
N ASP A 357 -16.69 41.79 4.32
CA ASP A 357 -16.34 43.05 3.64
C ASP A 357 -14.84 43.22 3.37
N SER A 358 -13.96 42.51 4.10
CA SER A 358 -12.51 42.52 3.81
C SER A 358 -12.17 41.88 2.46
N PHE A 359 -13.03 40.98 1.96
CA PHE A 359 -12.87 40.26 0.70
C PHE A 359 -12.96 41.16 -0.55
N ARG A 360 -13.52 42.37 -0.45
CA ARG A 360 -13.67 43.29 -1.58
C ARG A 360 -12.53 44.31 -1.69
N SER A 361 -11.92 44.70 -0.57
CA SER A 361 -10.84 45.70 -0.56
C SER A 361 -9.52 45.11 -1.06
N ALA A 362 -9.15 43.90 -0.61
CA ALA A 362 -7.97 43.18 -1.13
C ALA A 362 -8.07 42.90 -2.64
N ARG A 363 -9.29 42.59 -3.11
CA ARG A 363 -9.64 42.39 -4.53
C ARG A 363 -9.35 43.61 -5.43
N THR A 364 -9.31 44.83 -4.87
CA THR A 364 -9.14 46.07 -5.65
C THR A 364 -7.67 46.49 -5.77
N GLU A 365 -6.83 46.22 -4.77
CA GLU A 365 -5.37 46.42 -4.89
C GLU A 365 -4.70 45.33 -5.74
N TYR A 366 -5.27 44.13 -5.77
CA TYR A 366 -4.75 42.95 -6.47
C TYR A 366 -4.74 43.09 -8.01
N ILE A 367 -5.66 43.86 -8.59
CA ILE A 367 -5.79 44.05 -10.05
C ILE A 367 -4.79 45.10 -10.58
N LEU A 368 -4.19 45.93 -9.71
CA LEU A 368 -3.38 47.08 -10.13
C LEU A 368 -1.85 46.82 -10.09
N ALA A 369 -1.39 45.63 -9.69
CA ALA A 369 0.03 45.33 -9.49
C ALA A 369 0.69 44.45 -10.59
N GLU A 370 -0.05 44.01 -11.61
CA GLU A 370 0.50 43.24 -12.74
C GLU A 370 1.13 44.15 -13.81
N GLU A 371 2.28 44.75 -13.48
CA GLU A 371 3.28 45.19 -14.47
C GLU A 371 4.68 44.88 -13.91
N SER A 372 5.09 43.61 -13.94
CA SER A 372 6.51 43.26 -13.81
C SER A 372 6.83 42.05 -14.68
N GLU A 373 7.51 42.31 -15.79
CA GLU A 373 8.10 41.32 -16.68
C GLU A 373 9.24 40.57 -15.97
N ASP A 374 9.08 39.27 -15.72
CA ASP A 374 10.19 38.34 -15.52
C ASP A 374 9.90 37.03 -16.29
N PRO A 375 10.69 36.68 -17.33
CA PRO A 375 10.39 35.56 -18.21
C PRO A 375 11.00 34.28 -17.65
N GLY A 376 10.27 33.57 -16.79
CA GLY A 376 10.88 32.44 -16.08
C GLY A 376 10.00 31.33 -15.53
N VAL A 377 8.67 31.46 -15.44
CA VAL A 377 7.73 30.36 -15.17
C VAL A 377 6.35 30.79 -15.65
N ASN A 378 5.76 30.12 -16.65
CA ASN A 378 4.40 30.42 -17.14
C ASN A 378 3.31 29.88 -16.19
N ASP A 379 3.36 30.25 -14.91
CA ASP A 379 2.30 29.96 -13.91
C ASP A 379 1.16 31.03 -13.95
N GLY A 380 1.06 31.72 -15.09
CA GLY A 380 0.24 32.91 -15.32
C GLY A 380 -1.14 32.69 -15.96
N ASP A 381 -1.48 31.48 -16.40
CA ASP A 381 -2.60 31.30 -17.35
C ASP A 381 -3.84 30.55 -16.79
N ALA A 382 -3.75 29.96 -15.59
CA ALA A 382 -4.90 29.28 -14.98
C ALA A 382 -6.04 30.24 -14.60
N HIS A 383 -7.29 29.90 -14.92
CA HIS A 383 -8.49 30.68 -14.55
C HIS A 383 -8.86 30.47 -13.09
N LEU A 384 -8.94 29.22 -12.67
CA LEU A 384 -9.21 28.77 -11.31
C LEU A 384 -7.88 28.55 -10.59
N ILE A 385 -7.62 29.33 -9.55
CA ILE A 385 -6.35 29.34 -8.84
C ILE A 385 -6.35 28.36 -7.67
N ALA A 386 -7.44 28.31 -6.88
CA ALA A 386 -7.49 27.46 -5.69
C ALA A 386 -8.92 27.14 -5.23
N LEU A 387 -9.04 26.05 -4.46
CA LEU A 387 -10.27 25.57 -3.82
C LEU A 387 -10.07 25.44 -2.32
N ARG A 388 -11.11 25.74 -1.52
CA ARG A 388 -11.10 25.41 -0.09
C ARG A 388 -12.47 25.09 0.48
N LEU A 389 -12.46 24.52 1.68
CA LEU A 389 -13.62 24.45 2.57
C LEU A 389 -13.49 25.38 3.80
N PRO A 390 -14.63 25.91 4.27
CA PRO A 390 -14.74 26.52 5.59
C PRO A 390 -14.28 25.58 6.72
N ARG A 391 -13.73 26.12 7.80
CA ARG A 391 -13.23 25.31 8.94
C ARG A 391 -14.34 24.64 9.76
N ASP A 392 -15.55 25.18 9.70
CA ASP A 392 -16.75 24.65 10.37
C ASP A 392 -17.38 23.46 9.62
N PHE A 393 -16.93 23.19 8.40
CA PHE A 393 -17.38 22.04 7.65
C PHE A 393 -16.76 20.75 8.22
N SER A 394 -17.57 19.74 8.50
CA SER A 394 -17.10 18.44 8.98
C SER A 394 -17.92 17.32 8.37
N THR A 395 -17.27 16.20 8.04
CA THR A 395 -17.93 15.00 7.53
C THR A 395 -17.85 13.87 8.57
N GLU A 396 -18.87 13.01 8.64
CA GLU A 396 -18.87 11.85 9.57
C GLU A 396 -17.67 10.92 9.38
N LYS A 397 -17.13 10.85 8.15
CA LYS A 397 -15.87 10.17 7.83
C LYS A 397 -14.93 11.16 7.15
N PRO A 398 -13.69 11.35 7.64
CA PRO A 398 -12.72 12.23 7.00
C PRO A 398 -12.25 11.61 5.70
N LEU A 399 -12.62 12.22 4.56
CA LEU A 399 -12.08 11.84 3.26
C LEU A 399 -10.78 12.62 3.00
N PRO A 400 -9.74 12.01 2.40
CA PRO A 400 -8.50 12.70 2.04
C PRO A 400 -8.73 14.00 1.25
N ALA A 401 -9.67 14.00 0.29
CA ALA A 401 -10.01 15.20 -0.47
C ALA A 401 -10.63 16.32 0.40
N VAL A 402 -11.38 15.98 1.44
CA VAL A 402 -11.97 16.97 2.38
C VAL A 402 -10.89 17.55 3.28
N SER A 403 -9.99 16.71 3.79
CA SER A 403 -8.82 17.18 4.56
C SER A 403 -7.93 18.09 3.71
N ALA A 404 -7.69 17.75 2.44
CA ALA A 404 -6.97 18.60 1.51
C ALA A 404 -7.70 19.93 1.29
N LEU A 405 -9.01 19.93 1.08
CA LEU A 405 -9.80 21.17 0.97
C LEU A 405 -9.76 22.06 2.21
N HIS A 406 -9.61 21.50 3.42
CA HIS A 406 -9.44 22.31 4.64
C HIS A 406 -8.10 23.03 4.70
N ARG A 407 -7.04 22.39 4.18
CA ARG A 407 -5.70 22.98 4.01
C ARG A 407 -5.70 24.03 2.90
N GLY A 408 -6.35 23.71 1.78
CA GLY A 408 -6.33 24.46 0.54
C GLY A 408 -5.88 23.53 -0.59
N ILE A 409 -6.40 23.76 -1.79
CA ILE A 409 -5.99 23.01 -2.99
C ILE A 409 -5.66 24.03 -4.07
N GLY A 410 -4.37 24.25 -4.33
CA GLY A 410 -3.91 25.01 -5.49
C GLY A 410 -4.21 24.28 -6.81
N LEU A 411 -4.75 25.01 -7.77
CA LEU A 411 -5.08 24.60 -9.14
C LEU A 411 -4.45 25.57 -10.17
N ASP A 412 -3.44 26.33 -9.76
CA ASP A 412 -2.72 27.35 -10.52
C ASP A 412 -1.93 26.85 -11.75
N SER A 413 -1.99 25.55 -12.07
CA SER A 413 -1.45 24.97 -13.29
C SER A 413 -2.50 24.87 -14.42
N PRO A 414 -2.12 25.10 -15.69
CA PRO A 414 -3.01 24.90 -16.84
C PRO A 414 -3.57 23.47 -16.92
N ILE A 415 -2.77 22.48 -16.53
CA ILE A 415 -3.18 21.08 -16.40
C ILE A 415 -2.94 20.62 -14.97
N THR A 416 -4.00 20.25 -14.27
CA THR A 416 -3.92 19.66 -12.93
C THR A 416 -4.50 18.26 -12.92
N PHE A 417 -3.66 17.28 -12.58
CA PHE A 417 -4.08 15.90 -12.36
C PHE A 417 -4.41 15.66 -10.90
N ILE A 418 -5.59 15.09 -10.66
CA ILE A 418 -6.07 14.61 -9.38
C ILE A 418 -6.02 13.08 -9.43
N SER A 419 -5.13 12.49 -8.65
CA SER A 419 -4.96 11.05 -8.56
C SER A 419 -5.32 10.54 -7.18
N GLY A 420 -5.59 9.24 -7.01
CA GLY A 420 -5.94 8.72 -5.70
C GLY A 420 -6.60 7.36 -5.68
N THR A 421 -6.65 6.71 -4.51
CA THR A 421 -7.34 5.43 -4.33
C THR A 421 -8.86 5.55 -4.37
N ASN A 422 -9.53 4.41 -4.51
CA ASN A 422 -10.97 4.35 -4.32
C ASN A 422 -11.30 4.73 -2.87
N GLY A 423 -12.32 5.57 -2.69
CA GLY A 423 -12.67 6.12 -1.36
C GLY A 423 -11.89 7.38 -0.95
N SER A 424 -10.91 7.85 -1.72
CA SER A 424 -10.18 9.10 -1.41
C SER A 424 -11.02 10.39 -1.51
N GLY A 425 -12.18 10.32 -2.17
CA GLY A 425 -13.04 11.48 -2.41
C GLY A 425 -12.73 12.26 -3.69
N LYS A 426 -11.79 11.81 -4.53
CA LYS A 426 -11.41 12.49 -5.80
C LYS A 426 -12.61 12.82 -6.71
N SER A 427 -13.44 11.84 -7.06
CA SER A 427 -14.62 12.08 -7.91
C SER A 427 -15.71 12.90 -7.21
N ILE A 428 -15.79 12.82 -5.87
CA ILE A 428 -16.70 13.67 -5.08
C ILE A 428 -16.27 15.13 -5.19
N LEU A 429 -14.97 15.41 -5.08
CA LEU A 429 -14.42 16.76 -5.24
C LEU A 429 -14.70 17.33 -6.62
N LEU A 430 -14.38 16.59 -7.69
CA LEU A 430 -14.56 17.10 -9.06
C LEU A 430 -16.04 17.29 -9.40
N ALA A 431 -16.91 16.39 -8.93
CA ALA A 431 -18.36 16.55 -9.05
C ALA A 431 -18.88 17.77 -8.26
N ALA A 432 -18.38 17.99 -7.04
CA ALA A 432 -18.72 19.17 -6.23
C ALA A 432 -18.29 20.47 -6.93
N LEU A 433 -17.11 20.50 -7.52
CA LEU A 433 -16.63 21.62 -8.32
C LEU A 433 -17.55 21.85 -9.52
N GLY A 434 -17.84 20.81 -10.32
CA GLY A 434 -18.73 20.96 -11.48
C GLY A 434 -20.15 21.40 -11.11
N LEU A 435 -20.66 20.98 -9.95
CA LEU A 435 -21.94 21.46 -9.41
C LEU A 435 -21.87 22.94 -9.02
N ARG A 436 -20.78 23.37 -8.38
CA ARG A 436 -20.55 24.77 -7.97
C ARG A 436 -20.40 25.71 -9.17
N LEU A 437 -19.80 25.23 -10.26
CA LEU A 437 -19.67 25.98 -11.53
C LEU A 437 -20.95 26.00 -12.35
N GLY A 438 -21.92 25.12 -12.04
CA GLY A 438 -23.15 24.99 -12.83
C GLY A 438 -22.97 24.27 -14.18
N CYS A 439 -21.81 23.66 -14.42
CA CYS A 439 -21.49 22.99 -15.69
C CYS A 439 -21.97 21.54 -15.78
N ILE A 440 -22.58 21.01 -14.71
CA ILE A 440 -23.23 19.69 -14.71
C ILE A 440 -24.72 19.85 -15.04
N ASP A 441 -25.10 19.46 -16.26
CA ASP A 441 -26.46 19.62 -16.78
C ASP A 441 -27.47 18.63 -16.13
N ARG A 442 -28.79 18.86 -16.33
CA ARG A 442 -29.85 17.98 -15.79
C ARG A 442 -29.78 16.54 -16.31
N LYS A 443 -29.21 16.29 -17.49
CA LYS A 443 -29.08 14.94 -18.07
C LYS A 443 -27.87 14.20 -17.45
N GLN A 444 -26.78 14.90 -17.18
CA GLN A 444 -25.60 14.42 -16.47
C GLN A 444 -25.92 14.14 -15.00
N LYS A 445 -26.72 14.98 -14.34
CA LYS A 445 -27.27 14.70 -13.00
C LYS A 445 -28.07 13.39 -12.92
N ARG A 446 -28.71 12.97 -14.03
CA ARG A 446 -29.44 11.71 -14.14
C ARG A 446 -28.55 10.51 -14.52
N ARG A 447 -27.40 10.76 -15.18
CA ARG A 447 -26.43 9.73 -15.59
C ARG A 447 -25.39 9.43 -14.53
N LEU A 448 -25.09 10.39 -13.67
CA LEU A 448 -24.43 10.16 -12.39
C LEU A 448 -25.46 9.44 -11.51
N THR A 449 -25.62 8.13 -11.73
CA THR A 449 -26.67 7.26 -11.16
C THR A 449 -26.73 7.32 -9.62
N TYR A 450 -25.69 7.87 -8.99
CA TYR A 450 -25.67 8.35 -7.62
C TYR A 450 -24.71 9.55 -7.51
N LEU A 451 -25.23 10.78 -7.50
CA LEU A 451 -24.46 11.95 -7.05
C LEU A 451 -24.39 11.86 -5.52
N PRO A 452 -23.21 11.66 -4.91
CA PRO A 452 -23.13 11.48 -3.47
C PRO A 452 -23.69 12.73 -2.77
N PRO A 453 -24.55 12.59 -1.74
CA PRO A 453 -25.08 13.73 -0.99
C PRO A 453 -23.99 14.71 -0.54
N LEU A 454 -22.82 14.17 -0.21
CA LEU A 454 -21.63 14.93 0.14
C LEU A 454 -21.13 15.86 -0.97
N ALA A 455 -21.24 15.48 -2.27
CA ALA A 455 -20.82 16.35 -3.36
C ALA A 455 -21.69 17.62 -3.47
N LEU A 456 -23.00 17.49 -3.21
CA LEU A 456 -23.93 18.63 -3.16
C LEU A 456 -23.63 19.55 -1.98
N GLU A 457 -23.37 18.94 -0.82
CA GLU A 457 -23.03 19.67 0.39
C GLU A 457 -21.72 20.45 0.22
N LEU A 458 -20.69 19.79 -0.30
CA LEU A 458 -19.40 20.40 -0.64
C LEU A 458 -19.58 21.53 -1.66
N ALA A 459 -20.34 21.32 -2.73
CA ALA A 459 -20.58 22.35 -3.75
C ALA A 459 -21.19 23.63 -3.15
N SER A 460 -22.04 23.51 -2.13
CA SER A 460 -22.63 24.68 -1.48
C SER A 460 -21.63 25.47 -0.63
N ARG A 461 -20.61 24.80 -0.09
CA ARG A 461 -19.62 25.34 0.85
C ARG A 461 -18.26 25.65 0.22
N LEU A 462 -18.00 25.21 -1.01
CA LEU A 462 -16.73 25.45 -1.69
C LEU A 462 -16.51 26.95 -1.94
N ASP A 463 -15.38 27.43 -1.42
CA ASP A 463 -14.83 28.74 -1.72
C ASP A 463 -13.81 28.59 -2.85
N LEU A 464 -13.94 29.43 -3.88
CA LEU A 464 -13.13 29.38 -5.10
C LEU A 464 -12.34 30.66 -5.23
N LEU A 465 -11.04 30.54 -5.50
CA LEU A 465 -10.18 31.65 -5.86
C LEU A 465 -10.01 31.69 -7.39
N TRP A 466 -10.37 32.81 -8.01
CA TRP A 466 -10.34 33.00 -9.46
C TRP A 466 -9.34 34.08 -9.83
N ARG A 467 -8.62 33.85 -10.93
CA ARG A 467 -8.01 34.93 -11.72
C ARG A 467 -9.10 35.60 -12.55
N GLU A 468 -9.78 34.79 -13.36
CA GLU A 468 -10.91 35.18 -14.18
C GLU A 468 -11.97 34.09 -14.09
N GLN A 469 -13.21 34.45 -13.76
CA GLN A 469 -14.28 33.48 -13.62
C GLN A 469 -14.98 33.28 -14.97
N PRO A 470 -14.85 32.10 -15.61
CA PRO A 470 -15.56 31.79 -16.85
C PRO A 470 -17.06 31.68 -16.60
N ALA A 471 -17.85 31.93 -17.64
CA ALA A 471 -19.29 31.70 -17.58
C ALA A 471 -19.59 30.20 -17.40
N PRO A 472 -20.73 29.81 -16.78
CA PRO A 472 -21.10 28.41 -16.63
C PRO A 472 -21.11 27.63 -17.96
N GLU A 473 -21.45 28.29 -19.07
CA GLU A 473 -21.47 27.73 -20.42
C GLU A 473 -20.07 27.50 -21.01
N GLU A 474 -19.08 28.22 -20.47
CA GLU A 474 -17.65 28.08 -20.82
C GLU A 474 -16.94 27.01 -19.98
N CYS A 475 -17.65 26.39 -19.02
CA CYS A 475 -17.16 25.28 -18.23
C CYS A 475 -17.72 23.95 -18.77
N SER A 476 -16.89 22.94 -18.95
CA SER A 476 -17.31 21.62 -19.44
C SER A 476 -17.01 20.53 -18.42
N TYR A 477 -18.02 19.74 -18.05
CA TYR A 477 -17.85 18.51 -17.27
C TYR A 477 -17.92 17.27 -18.17
N ILE A 478 -16.84 16.50 -18.21
CA ILE A 478 -16.67 15.32 -19.07
C ILE A 478 -16.51 14.09 -18.18
N SER A 479 -17.27 13.03 -18.47
CA SER A 479 -17.22 11.75 -17.75
C SER A 479 -16.78 10.62 -18.70
N GLU A 480 -16.12 9.61 -18.13
CA GLU A 480 -15.48 8.43 -18.75
C GLU A 480 -16.18 7.88 -20.00
N ASP A 481 -17.53 7.77 -19.99
CA ASP A 481 -18.32 7.21 -21.10
C ASP A 481 -18.04 7.85 -22.48
N ARG A 482 -17.53 9.10 -22.51
CA ARG A 482 -17.23 9.83 -23.75
C ARG A 482 -15.77 9.74 -24.22
N ILE A 483 -14.84 9.36 -23.33
CA ILE A 483 -13.40 9.51 -23.58
C ILE A 483 -12.78 8.24 -24.18
N ASN A 484 -13.32 7.07 -23.82
CA ASN A 484 -12.74 5.78 -24.19
C ASN A 484 -12.89 5.39 -25.69
N ARG A 485 -13.46 6.27 -26.55
CA ARG A 485 -13.71 5.95 -27.97
C ARG A 485 -13.41 7.07 -28.98
N HIS A 486 -13.16 8.31 -28.54
CA HIS A 486 -13.03 9.49 -29.43
C HIS A 486 -12.01 10.49 -28.84
N ASP A 487 -11.68 11.53 -29.61
CA ASP A 487 -10.92 12.68 -29.13
C ASP A 487 -11.66 13.38 -27.96
N LEU A 488 -10.90 14.07 -27.10
CA LEU A 488 -11.47 14.83 -25.98
C LEU A 488 -12.46 15.87 -26.52
N PRO A 489 -13.72 15.91 -26.04
CA PRO A 489 -14.75 16.83 -26.53
C PRO A 489 -14.57 18.24 -25.94
N ILE A 490 -13.38 18.81 -26.10
CA ILE A 490 -12.98 20.14 -25.65
C ILE A 490 -12.78 21.04 -26.87
N ASP A 491 -13.27 22.28 -26.78
CA ASP A 491 -13.15 23.28 -27.83
C ASP A 491 -12.62 24.55 -27.17
N PRO A 492 -11.38 24.99 -27.45
CA PRO A 492 -10.80 26.19 -26.83
C PRO A 492 -11.63 27.46 -27.02
N LYS A 493 -12.43 27.54 -28.09
CA LYS A 493 -13.28 28.71 -28.36
C LYS A 493 -14.55 28.73 -27.52
N ARG A 494 -14.92 27.59 -26.95
CA ARG A 494 -16.21 27.40 -26.27
C ARG A 494 -16.04 27.03 -24.81
N HIS A 495 -14.98 26.32 -24.45
CA HIS A 495 -14.73 25.83 -23.11
C HIS A 495 -13.42 26.44 -22.62
N ARG A 496 -13.49 27.31 -21.62
CA ARG A 496 -12.32 27.89 -20.95
C ARG A 496 -11.81 27.03 -19.80
N LEU A 497 -12.70 26.26 -19.17
CA LEU A 497 -12.36 25.32 -18.09
C LEU A 497 -12.97 23.94 -18.37
N ALA A 498 -12.14 22.90 -18.38
CA ALA A 498 -12.57 21.52 -18.54
C ALA A 498 -12.34 20.70 -17.25
N LEU A 499 -13.40 20.06 -16.76
CA LEU A 499 -13.37 19.11 -15.67
C LEU A 499 -13.53 17.70 -16.25
N ILE A 500 -12.52 16.85 -16.12
CA ILE A 500 -12.48 15.53 -16.74
C ILE A 500 -12.45 14.46 -15.65
N ASP A 501 -13.55 13.74 -15.49
CA ASP A 501 -13.70 12.69 -14.48
C ASP A 501 -13.32 11.32 -15.03
N ASN A 502 -12.49 10.61 -14.26
CA ASN A 502 -12.02 9.25 -14.52
C ASN A 502 -11.45 9.04 -15.93
N TRP A 503 -10.51 9.90 -16.34
CA TRP A 503 -9.82 9.72 -17.61
C TRP A 503 -8.86 8.54 -17.53
N MET A 504 -9.23 7.45 -18.20
CA MET A 504 -8.36 6.32 -18.44
C MET A 504 -7.71 6.48 -19.82
N PRO A 505 -6.37 6.43 -19.92
CA PRO A 505 -5.73 6.38 -21.22
C PRO A 505 -6.17 5.12 -21.94
N SER A 506 -6.47 5.24 -23.23
CA SER A 506 -6.82 4.08 -24.04
C SER A 506 -5.68 3.05 -23.98
N LEU A 507 -5.98 1.76 -24.09
CA LEU A 507 -4.96 0.70 -24.20
C LEU A 507 -4.00 0.90 -25.40
N ASN A 508 -4.31 1.81 -26.33
CA ASN A 508 -3.45 2.20 -27.44
C ASN A 508 -2.58 3.43 -27.08
N PRO A 509 -1.24 3.28 -27.00
CA PRO A 509 -0.31 4.36 -26.69
C PRO A 509 -0.40 5.56 -27.65
N GLU A 510 -0.63 5.34 -28.94
CA GLU A 510 -0.73 6.43 -29.93
C GLU A 510 -1.94 7.33 -29.70
N MET A 511 -3.05 6.74 -29.25
CA MET A 511 -4.25 7.50 -28.93
C MET A 511 -4.09 8.27 -27.61
N ALA A 512 -3.45 7.65 -26.60
CA ALA A 512 -3.14 8.33 -25.34
C ALA A 512 -2.25 9.56 -25.56
N ASN A 513 -1.21 9.43 -26.40
CA ASN A 513 -0.34 10.56 -26.78
C ASN A 513 -1.12 11.64 -27.53
N ARG A 514 -1.97 11.27 -28.51
CA ARG A 514 -2.80 12.25 -29.23
C ARG A 514 -3.76 13.02 -28.32
N GLN A 515 -4.39 12.35 -27.35
CA GLN A 515 -5.28 13.00 -26.40
C GLN A 515 -4.50 13.95 -25.45
N MET A 516 -3.29 13.56 -25.02
CA MET A 516 -2.41 14.45 -24.26
C MET A 516 -1.96 15.67 -25.08
N ASP A 517 -1.60 15.49 -26.34
CA ASP A 517 -1.23 16.60 -27.23
C ASP A 517 -2.41 17.56 -27.45
N ALA A 518 -3.63 17.03 -27.61
CA ALA A 518 -4.84 17.84 -27.72
C ALA A 518 -5.08 18.66 -26.44
N LEU A 519 -4.81 18.08 -25.26
CA LEU A 519 -4.92 18.78 -23.99
C LEU A 519 -3.87 19.89 -23.84
N ARG A 520 -2.61 19.62 -24.22
CA ARG A 520 -1.55 20.65 -24.22
C ARG A 520 -1.90 21.81 -25.13
N ARG A 521 -2.37 21.54 -26.35
CA ARG A 521 -2.86 22.57 -27.28
C ARG A 521 -4.06 23.34 -26.74
N TYR A 522 -4.98 22.65 -26.04
CA TYR A 522 -6.10 23.30 -25.38
C TYR A 522 -5.60 24.33 -24.36
N THR A 523 -4.60 23.96 -23.54
CA THR A 523 -4.03 24.89 -22.57
C THR A 523 -3.16 25.99 -23.16
N GLU A 524 -2.50 25.76 -24.30
CA GLU A 524 -1.79 26.81 -25.07
C GLU A 524 -2.72 27.93 -25.55
N ASN A 525 -4.03 27.68 -25.65
CA ASN A 525 -5.03 28.70 -25.97
C ASN A 525 -5.55 29.45 -24.71
N GLY A 526 -4.81 29.39 -23.60
CA GLY A 526 -5.18 30.05 -22.35
C GLY A 526 -6.36 29.41 -21.63
N CYS A 527 -6.66 28.14 -21.91
CA CYS A 527 -7.70 27.37 -21.22
C CYS A 527 -7.10 26.48 -20.12
N GLN A 528 -7.92 25.98 -19.21
CA GLN A 528 -7.48 25.17 -18.06
C GLN A 528 -8.20 23.83 -17.99
N ALA A 529 -7.49 22.78 -17.54
CA ALA A 529 -8.05 21.45 -17.32
C ALA A 529 -7.73 20.88 -15.94
N VAL A 530 -8.77 20.38 -15.26
CA VAL A 530 -8.66 19.63 -13.99
C VAL A 530 -9.17 18.22 -14.21
N ILE A 531 -8.33 17.24 -13.93
CA ILE A 531 -8.47 15.89 -14.47
C ILE A 531 -8.31 14.86 -13.37
N ILE A 532 -9.26 13.93 -13.24
CA ILE A 532 -9.05 12.73 -12.43
C ILE A 532 -8.46 11.63 -13.31
N ALA A 533 -7.21 11.25 -13.04
CA ALA A 533 -6.54 10.17 -13.75
C ALA A 533 -5.43 9.52 -12.89
N ASN A 534 -4.96 8.34 -13.29
CA ASN A 534 -3.78 7.73 -12.70
C ASN A 534 -2.51 8.19 -13.46
N PRO A 535 -1.62 8.97 -12.84
CA PRO A 535 -0.48 9.59 -13.52
C PRO A 535 0.54 8.55 -14.01
N ARG A 536 0.57 7.34 -13.44
CA ARG A 536 1.50 6.26 -13.87
C ARG A 536 1.34 5.84 -15.33
N ASN A 537 0.21 6.18 -15.94
CA ASN A 537 -0.08 5.83 -17.33
C ASN A 537 0.27 6.94 -18.33
N PHE A 538 0.85 8.05 -17.86
CA PHE A 538 1.15 9.23 -18.68
C PHE A 538 2.62 9.64 -18.53
N ASN A 539 3.19 10.18 -19.61
CA ASN A 539 4.49 10.84 -19.55
C ASN A 539 4.27 12.31 -19.17
N LEU A 540 4.32 12.59 -17.87
CA LEU A 540 4.14 13.91 -17.30
C LEU A 540 5.50 14.60 -17.17
N THR A 541 5.58 15.84 -17.61
CA THR A 541 6.83 16.63 -17.63
C THR A 541 6.73 17.83 -16.71
N ASN A 542 5.66 18.62 -16.82
CA ASN A 542 5.49 19.88 -16.09
C ASN A 542 4.09 20.02 -15.44
N GLU A 543 3.24 19.00 -15.51
CA GLU A 543 1.86 19.07 -15.03
C GLU A 543 1.76 18.89 -13.50
N ARG A 544 0.94 19.73 -12.84
CA ARG A 544 0.69 19.62 -11.39
C ARG A 544 -0.07 18.33 -11.09
N ILE A 545 0.40 17.56 -10.10
CA ILE A 545 -0.24 16.33 -9.64
C ILE A 545 -0.64 16.50 -8.17
N ILE A 546 -1.94 16.41 -7.92
CA ILE A 546 -2.53 16.37 -6.59
C ILE A 546 -2.95 14.93 -6.32
N LYS A 547 -2.41 14.33 -5.27
CA LYS A 547 -2.69 12.92 -4.95
C LYS A 547 -3.52 12.83 -3.67
N PHE A 548 -4.78 12.40 -3.81
CA PHE A 548 -5.65 12.08 -2.69
C PHE A 548 -5.58 10.59 -2.36
N GLY A 549 -5.01 10.26 -1.22
CA GLY A 549 -4.95 8.87 -0.78
C GLY A 549 -3.90 8.03 -1.51
N ASP A 550 -3.74 6.83 -0.93
CA ASP A 550 -2.51 6.03 -0.85
C ASP A 550 -1.31 6.79 -0.32
N ARG A 551 -1.37 7.03 0.99
CA ARG A 551 -0.24 6.99 1.92
C ARG A 551 -0.69 7.12 3.38
N ARG A 552 -1.49 6.15 3.81
CA ARG A 552 -1.44 5.72 5.20
C ARG A 552 -1.13 4.26 5.14
N MET A 553 0.02 3.87 5.65
CA MET A 553 0.42 2.50 5.93
C MET A 553 -0.74 1.70 6.52
N ARG A 554 -1.62 2.32 7.32
CA ARG A 554 -2.84 1.72 7.88
C ARG A 554 -3.89 1.29 6.83
N ASP A 555 -4.08 2.04 5.76
CA ASP A 555 -5.09 1.77 4.73
C ASP A 555 -4.52 0.84 3.65
N THR A 556 -3.23 1.02 3.28
CA THR A 556 -2.49 0.03 2.46
C THR A 556 -2.41 -1.32 3.17
N MET A 557 -2.26 -1.32 4.50
CA MET A 557 -2.41 -2.52 5.33
C MET A 557 -3.82 -3.09 5.27
N GLN A 558 -4.87 -2.27 5.33
CA GLN A 558 -6.23 -2.77 5.20
C GLN A 558 -6.46 -3.44 3.86
N ASP A 559 -5.91 -2.93 2.76
CA ASP A 559 -6.00 -3.58 1.45
C ASP A 559 -5.13 -4.84 1.37
N LEU A 560 -3.93 -4.85 1.97
CA LEU A 560 -3.07 -6.03 2.08
C LEU A 560 -3.67 -7.13 2.99
N ILE A 561 -4.43 -6.73 4.02
CA ILE A 561 -5.15 -7.63 4.94
C ILE A 561 -6.50 -8.06 4.33
N ALA A 562 -7.17 -7.18 3.59
CA ALA A 562 -8.45 -7.45 2.90
C ALA A 562 -8.26 -8.27 1.62
N GLY A 563 -7.06 -8.28 1.04
CA GLY A 563 -6.55 -9.36 0.21
C GLY A 563 -6.46 -10.64 1.06
N ARG A 564 -7.61 -11.26 1.32
CA ARG A 564 -7.79 -12.50 2.06
C ARG A 564 -7.06 -13.64 1.36
N ASP A 565 -5.75 -13.68 1.53
CA ASP A 565 -4.88 -14.79 1.20
C ASP A 565 -3.55 -14.62 1.94
N ILE A 566 -3.59 -14.51 3.28
CA ILE A 566 -2.42 -14.91 4.09
C ILE A 566 -2.30 -16.40 4.03
#